data_AF-A0A7S3JEY2-F1
#
_entry.id   AF-A0A7S3JEY2-F1
#
_cell.length_a   1.000
_cell.length_b   1.000
_cell.length_c   1.000
_cell.angle_alpha   90.00
_cell.angle_beta   90.00
_cell.angle_gamma   90.00
#
_symmetry.space_group_name_H-M   'P 1'
#
loop_
_entity.id
_entity.type
_entity.pdbx_description
1 polymer ?
#
loop_
_entity_poly.entity_id
_entity_poly.type
_entity_poly.pdbx_seq_one_letter_code
_entity_poly.pdbx_strand_id
1 'polypeptide(L)'
;KKHKTSIHVFDTDNKSIVVKKEDGEKKRYEFDHLLNQDVTQEEVFNTVGQRVIDGVLNGYNGTIFAYGMTGTGKTFSMLGKYNFNKDDDANEDRGIIPRSLEKIFERTNEDTEFDYTVS
;
A
#
# COMPACT_ATOMS: atom_id res chain seq x y z
N LYS A 1 -0.12 -27.36 21.45
CA LYS A 1 -1.11 -26.34 21.04
C LYS A 1 -1.14 -26.32 19.52
N LYS A 2 -2.05 -27.07 18.87
CA LYS A 2 -2.08 -27.18 17.40
C LYS A 2 -2.50 -25.84 16.79
N HIS A 3 -1.70 -25.30 15.87
CA HIS A 3 -2.10 -24.16 15.05
C HIS A 3 -3.24 -24.61 14.14
N LYS A 4 -4.40 -23.98 14.28
CA LYS A 4 -5.61 -24.25 13.49
C LYS A 4 -5.41 -23.71 12.08
N THR A 5 -5.52 -24.57 11.07
CA THR A 5 -5.33 -24.19 9.67
C THR A 5 -6.67 -23.71 9.11
N SER A 6 -6.88 -22.39 9.04
CA SER A 6 -7.97 -21.82 8.24
C SER A 6 -7.56 -21.82 6.76
N ILE A 7 -8.39 -22.37 5.89
CA ILE A 7 -8.17 -22.31 4.44
C ILE A 7 -8.68 -20.94 3.97
N HIS A 8 -7.80 -20.16 3.35
CA HIS A 8 -8.10 -18.86 2.77
C HIS A 8 -8.29 -19.03 1.27
N VAL A 9 -9.48 -18.74 0.75
CA VAL A 9 -9.71 -18.63 -0.70
C VAL A 9 -9.73 -17.15 -1.04
N PHE A 10 -8.79 -16.74 -1.90
CA PHE A 10 -8.71 -15.39 -2.45
C PHE A 10 -9.52 -15.37 -3.74
N ASP A 11 -10.59 -14.59 -3.76
CA ASP A 11 -11.32 -14.28 -4.98
C ASP A 11 -11.00 -12.83 -5.34
N THR A 12 -9.89 -12.66 -6.06
CA THR A 12 -9.37 -11.36 -6.48
C THR A 12 -10.30 -10.67 -7.46
N ASP A 13 -10.99 -11.43 -8.31
CA ASP A 13 -11.94 -10.91 -9.31
C ASP A 13 -13.14 -10.25 -8.63
N ASN A 14 -13.66 -10.87 -7.58
CA ASN A 14 -14.75 -10.32 -6.78
C ASN A 14 -14.29 -9.50 -5.56
N LYS A 15 -12.98 -9.15 -5.47
CA LYS A 15 -12.40 -8.36 -4.37
C LYS A 15 -12.80 -8.86 -2.97
N SER A 16 -12.91 -10.17 -2.83
CA SER A 16 -13.39 -10.78 -1.59
C SER A 16 -12.50 -11.90 -1.08
N ILE A 17 -12.38 -11.99 0.25
CA ILE A 17 -11.68 -13.09 0.93
C ILE A 17 -12.72 -13.98 1.59
N VAL A 18 -12.68 -15.28 1.29
CA VAL A 18 -13.51 -16.28 1.94
C VAL A 18 -12.67 -17.08 2.92
N VAL A 19 -13.01 -16.97 4.21
CA VAL A 19 -12.40 -17.73 5.29
C VAL A 19 -13.29 -18.94 5.58
N LYS A 20 -12.75 -20.14 5.33
CA LYS A 20 -13.44 -21.40 5.67
C LYS A 20 -12.91 -21.94 6.99
N LYS A 21 -13.82 -22.14 7.94
CA LYS A 21 -13.55 -22.77 9.23
C LYS A 21 -13.69 -24.29 9.16
N GLU A 22 -13.13 -24.98 10.16
CA GLU A 22 -13.17 -26.45 10.27
C GLU A 22 -14.58 -27.01 10.45
N ASP A 23 -15.49 -26.23 11.03
CA ASP A 23 -16.92 -26.56 11.21
C ASP A 23 -17.75 -26.42 9.91
N GLY A 24 -17.10 -26.02 8.81
CA GLY A 24 -17.75 -25.79 7.51
C GLY A 24 -18.32 -24.40 7.33
N GLU A 25 -18.31 -23.55 8.36
CA GLU A 25 -18.74 -22.15 8.25
C GLU A 25 -17.82 -21.39 7.29
N LYS A 26 -18.42 -20.63 6.37
CA LYS A 26 -17.73 -19.72 5.46
C LYS A 26 -18.09 -18.29 5.82
N LYS A 27 -17.07 -17.45 6.02
CA LYS A 27 -17.24 -16.00 6.15
C LYS A 27 -16.61 -15.30 4.95
N ARG A 28 -17.38 -14.42 4.30
CA ARG A 28 -16.92 -13.57 3.20
C ARG A 28 -16.64 -12.16 3.71
N TYR A 29 -15.52 -11.61 3.30
CA TYR A 29 -15.10 -10.23 3.55
C TYR A 29 -14.86 -9.54 2.21
N GLU A 30 -15.38 -8.34 2.02
CA GLU A 30 -15.24 -7.56 0.79
C GLU A 30 -14.37 -6.34 1.06
N PHE A 31 -13.57 -5.96 0.06
CA PHE A 31 -12.61 -4.85 0.14
C PHE A 31 -12.67 -4.02 -1.13
N ASP A 32 -12.27 -2.75 -1.06
CA ASP A 32 -12.17 -1.90 -2.25
C ASP A 32 -11.11 -2.43 -3.24
N HIS A 33 -10.03 -2.99 -2.70
CA HIS A 33 -8.91 -3.57 -3.42
C HIS A 33 -8.37 -4.79 -2.68
N LEU A 34 -8.07 -5.85 -3.43
CA LEU A 34 -7.30 -7.00 -2.95
C LEU A 34 -5.99 -7.08 -3.71
N LEU A 35 -4.89 -6.95 -3.00
CA LEU A 35 -3.56 -7.05 -3.54
C LEU A 35 -2.98 -8.41 -3.15
N ASN A 36 -2.63 -9.23 -4.15
CA ASN A 36 -2.09 -10.58 -3.92
C ASN A 36 -0.58 -10.52 -3.64
N GLN A 37 0.07 -11.69 -3.52
CA GLN A 37 1.50 -11.76 -3.19
C GLN A 37 2.42 -11.36 -4.34
N ASP A 38 1.91 -11.33 -5.57
CA ASP A 38 2.68 -11.01 -6.78
C ASP A 38 2.68 -9.51 -7.07
N VAL A 39 1.91 -8.72 -6.29
CA VAL A 39 1.83 -7.26 -6.44
C VAL A 39 3.19 -6.60 -6.16
N THR A 40 3.55 -5.67 -7.02
CA THR A 40 4.75 -4.84 -6.84
C THR A 40 4.47 -3.66 -5.90
N GLN A 41 5.53 -3.07 -5.35
CA GLN A 41 5.42 -1.87 -4.51
C GLN A 41 4.90 -0.65 -5.29
N GLU A 42 5.16 -0.60 -6.60
CA GLU A 42 4.60 0.40 -7.49
C GLU A 42 3.09 0.24 -7.64
N GLU A 43 2.60 -0.98 -7.90
CA GLU A 43 1.16 -1.26 -8.00
C GLU A 43 0.43 -0.97 -6.68
N VAL A 44 1.05 -1.26 -5.53
CA VAL A 44 0.53 -0.84 -4.22
C VAL A 44 0.38 0.67 -4.17
N PHE A 45 1.42 1.43 -4.51
CA PHE A 45 1.37 2.90 -4.51
C PHE A 45 0.34 3.45 -5.50
N ASN A 46 0.25 2.89 -6.71
CA ASN A 46 -0.73 3.30 -7.71
C ASN A 46 -2.17 3.03 -7.25
N THR A 47 -2.38 1.96 -6.49
CA THR A 47 -3.71 1.61 -5.97
C THR A 47 -4.16 2.51 -4.81
N VAL A 48 -3.28 2.77 -3.83
CA VAL A 48 -3.67 3.47 -2.58
C VAL A 48 -3.06 4.85 -2.41
N GLY A 49 -1.85 5.06 -2.91
CA GLY A 49 -1.05 6.27 -2.72
C GLY A 49 -1.49 7.42 -3.61
N GLN A 50 -1.63 7.19 -4.93
CA GLN A 50 -1.89 8.27 -5.90
C GLN A 50 -3.09 9.13 -5.53
N ARG A 51 -4.24 8.52 -5.22
CA ARG A 51 -5.46 9.26 -4.86
C ARG A 51 -5.29 10.13 -3.61
N VAL A 52 -4.48 9.68 -2.66
CA VAL A 52 -4.21 10.44 -1.44
C VAL A 52 -3.33 11.65 -1.76
N ILE A 53 -2.31 11.47 -2.60
CA ILE A 53 -1.44 12.56 -3.04
C ILE A 53 -2.21 13.61 -3.84
N ASP A 54 -3.06 13.18 -4.78
CA ASP A 54 -3.92 14.09 -5.53
C ASP A 54 -4.86 14.86 -4.59
N GLY A 55 -5.40 14.21 -3.56
CA GLY A 55 -6.19 14.89 -2.52
C GLY A 55 -5.37 15.95 -1.76
N VAL A 56 -4.15 15.61 -1.34
CA VAL A 56 -3.26 16.53 -0.63
C VAL A 56 -2.90 17.75 -1.45
N LEU A 57 -2.57 17.58 -2.73
CA LEU A 57 -2.26 18.69 -3.63
C LEU A 57 -3.47 19.59 -3.91
N ASN A 58 -4.68 19.04 -3.80
CA ASN A 58 -5.94 19.80 -3.87
C ASN A 58 -6.34 20.44 -2.52
N GLY A 59 -5.47 20.41 -1.51
CA GLY A 59 -5.70 21.04 -0.21
C GLY A 59 -6.49 20.20 0.80
N TYR A 60 -6.62 18.88 0.58
CA TYR A 60 -7.26 17.97 1.53
C TYR A 60 -6.23 17.26 2.44
N ASN A 61 -6.67 16.87 3.64
CA ASN A 61 -5.84 16.02 4.50
C ASN A 61 -5.90 14.56 4.03
N GLY A 62 -4.73 13.97 3.79
CA GLY A 62 -4.58 12.59 3.37
C GLY A 62 -3.86 11.73 4.41
N THR A 63 -4.36 10.51 4.67
CA THR A 63 -3.75 9.61 5.65
C THR A 63 -3.73 8.17 5.15
N ILE A 64 -2.56 7.52 5.22
CA ILE A 64 -2.38 6.10 4.90
C ILE A 64 -1.83 5.37 6.12
N PHE A 65 -2.48 4.28 6.52
CA PHE A 65 -2.03 3.42 7.62
C PHE A 65 -1.88 1.98 7.16
N ALA A 66 -0.77 1.35 7.53
CA ALA A 66 -0.59 -0.09 7.38
C ALA A 66 -0.93 -0.80 8.71
N TYR A 67 -1.82 -1.80 8.65
CA TYR A 67 -2.26 -2.57 9.82
C TYR A 67 -2.05 -4.07 9.63
N GLY A 68 -1.74 -4.79 10.71
CA GLY A 68 -1.48 -6.23 10.70
C GLY A 68 -0.57 -6.66 11.86
N MET A 69 -0.44 -7.98 12.08
CA MET A 69 0.45 -8.51 13.12
C MET A 69 1.94 -8.28 12.79
N THR A 70 2.83 -8.48 13.76
CA THR A 70 4.28 -8.37 13.53
C THR A 70 4.73 -9.36 12.45
N GLY A 71 5.61 -8.93 11.54
CA GLY A 71 6.13 -9.76 10.45
C GLY A 71 5.27 -9.81 9.18
N THR A 72 4.11 -9.13 9.12
CA THR A 72 3.24 -9.13 7.92
C THR A 72 3.57 -8.05 6.89
N GLY A 73 4.76 -7.45 6.95
CA GLY A 73 5.19 -6.50 5.93
C GLY A 73 4.69 -5.05 6.06
N LYS A 74 4.07 -4.63 7.18
CA LYS A 74 3.67 -3.20 7.38
C LYS A 74 4.78 -2.20 7.04
N THR A 75 5.97 -2.41 7.62
CA THR A 75 7.15 -1.56 7.38
C THR A 75 7.63 -1.66 5.94
N PHE A 76 7.57 -2.86 5.35
CA PHE A 76 7.93 -3.09 3.95
C PHE A 76 6.97 -2.34 3.00
N SER A 77 5.66 -2.38 3.21
CA SER A 77 4.71 -1.62 2.38
C SER A 77 4.92 -0.10 2.50
N MET A 78 5.18 0.40 3.71
CA MET A 78 5.35 1.85 3.93
C MET A 78 6.71 2.38 3.46
N LEU A 79 7.81 1.68 3.73
CA LEU A 79 9.17 2.16 3.45
C LEU A 79 9.85 1.44 2.29
N GLY A 80 9.51 0.17 2.05
CA GLY A 80 10.23 -0.70 1.13
C GLY A 80 11.36 -1.49 1.78
N LYS A 81 12.23 -2.11 0.97
CA LYS A 81 13.49 -2.65 1.47
C LYS A 81 14.41 -1.51 1.89
N TYR A 82 14.95 -1.61 3.10
CA TYR A 82 15.90 -0.64 3.61
C TYR A 82 17.29 -0.94 3.02
N ASN A 83 17.67 -0.24 1.96
CA ASN A 83 19.03 -0.31 1.43
C ASN A 83 19.89 0.73 2.15
N PHE A 84 20.90 0.28 2.90
CA PHE A 84 21.88 1.15 3.57
C PHE A 84 22.88 1.79 2.60
N ASN A 85 22.93 1.29 1.35
CA ASN A 85 23.76 1.85 0.30
C ASN A 85 22.93 2.88 -0.46
N LYS A 86 23.28 4.16 -0.29
CA LYS A 86 22.55 5.34 -0.79
C LYS A 86 22.55 5.51 -2.32
N ASP A 87 23.15 4.60 -3.07
CA ASP A 87 23.44 4.79 -4.49
C ASP A 87 22.41 4.12 -5.42
N ASP A 88 21.30 3.61 -4.89
CA ASP A 88 20.30 2.85 -5.65
C ASP A 88 18.92 3.53 -5.60
N ASP A 89 18.84 4.75 -6.13
CA ASP A 89 17.60 5.52 -6.30
C ASP A 89 16.55 4.80 -7.18
N ALA A 90 17.00 3.78 -7.94
CA ALA A 90 16.19 2.95 -8.82
C ALA A 90 15.59 1.69 -8.14
N ASN A 91 15.66 1.57 -6.81
CA ASN A 91 15.15 0.39 -6.12
C ASN A 91 13.63 0.22 -6.30
N GLU A 92 13.23 -0.79 -7.08
CA GLU A 92 11.84 -1.16 -7.34
C GLU A 92 11.05 -1.46 -6.05
N ASP A 93 11.73 -1.87 -4.98
CA ASP A 93 11.12 -2.19 -3.69
C ASP A 93 10.75 -0.96 -2.85
N ARG A 94 11.01 0.28 -3.31
CA ARG A 94 10.62 1.51 -2.60
C ARG A 94 9.13 1.50 -2.25
N GLY A 95 8.81 1.75 -0.98
CA GLY A 95 7.42 1.72 -0.49
C GLY A 95 6.64 3.01 -0.72
N ILE A 96 5.47 3.09 -0.05
CA ILE A 96 4.53 4.21 -0.18
C ILE A 96 5.19 5.55 0.18
N ILE A 97 5.88 5.64 1.31
CA ILE A 97 6.46 6.91 1.80
C ILE A 97 7.45 7.53 0.80
N PRO A 98 8.53 6.83 0.37
CA PRO A 98 9.47 7.43 -0.57
C PRO A 98 8.84 7.72 -1.94
N ARG A 99 7.86 6.95 -2.41
CA ARG A 99 7.14 7.23 -3.68
C ARG A 99 6.21 8.44 -3.56
N SER A 100 5.53 8.59 -2.42
CA SER A 100 4.70 9.75 -2.12
C SER A 100 5.51 11.05 -2.13
N LEU A 101 6.69 11.06 -1.49
CA LEU A 101 7.55 12.24 -1.46
C LEU A 101 8.02 12.63 -2.86
N GLU A 102 8.52 11.67 -3.64
CA GLU A 102 8.90 11.91 -5.04
C GLU A 102 7.72 12.47 -5.85
N LYS A 103 6.53 11.86 -5.73
CA LYS A 103 5.37 12.30 -6.51
C LYS A 103 4.86 13.69 -6.12
N ILE A 104 4.94 14.05 -4.84
CA ILE A 104 4.62 15.40 -4.38
C ILE A 104 5.59 16.39 -5.04
N PHE A 105 6.90 16.17 -4.93
CA PHE A 105 7.89 17.10 -5.50
C PHE A 105 7.81 17.19 -7.03
N GLU A 106 7.59 16.06 -7.71
CA GLU A 106 7.33 16.03 -9.16
C GLU A 106 6.16 16.95 -9.53
N ARG A 107 5.00 16.74 -8.89
CA ARG A 107 3.78 17.52 -9.15
C ARG A 107 3.95 19.01 -8.83
N THR A 108 4.57 19.34 -7.71
CA THR A 108 4.77 20.76 -7.32
C THR A 108 5.76 21.48 -8.22
N ASN A 109 6.71 20.77 -8.86
CA ASN A 109 7.64 21.37 -9.80
C ASN A 109 7.04 21.56 -11.20
N GLU A 110 6.04 20.74 -11.57
CA GLU A 110 5.32 20.83 -12.84
C GLU A 110 4.19 21.86 -12.79
N ASP A 111 3.63 22.11 -11.60
CA ASP A 111 2.55 23.07 -11.40
C ASP A 111 3.09 24.51 -11.43
N THR A 112 2.59 25.31 -12.39
CA THR A 112 2.95 26.72 -12.56
C THR A 112 1.90 27.68 -12.01
N GLU A 113 0.79 27.16 -11.47
CA GLU A 113 -0.35 27.92 -10.98
C GLU A 113 -0.24 28.25 -9.49
N PHE A 114 0.33 27.35 -8.68
CA PHE A 114 0.42 27.49 -7.24
C PHE A 114 1.85 27.51 -6.71
N ASP A 115 2.08 28.31 -5.66
CA ASP A 115 3.31 28.26 -4.88
C ASP A 115 3.19 27.26 -3.73
N TYR A 116 4.13 26.32 -3.63
CA TYR A 116 4.15 25.28 -2.59
C TYR A 116 5.27 25.52 -1.58
N THR A 117 5.02 25.18 -0.32
CA THR A 117 6.05 25.13 0.73
C THR A 117 5.91 23.83 1.51
N VAL A 118 7.00 23.07 1.57
CA VAL A 118 7.11 21.86 2.40
C VAL A 118 8.09 22.19 3.53
N SER A 119 7.61 22.15 4.78
CA SER A 119 8.36 22.49 5.99
C SER A 119 8.62 21.30 6.89
#